data_AF-A0A9P5NML7-F1
#
_entry.id   AF-A0A9P5NML7-F1
#
_cell.length_a   1.000
_cell.length_b   1.000
_cell.length_c   1.000
_cell.angle_alpha   90.00
_cell.angle_beta   90.00
_cell.angle_gamma   90.00
#
_symmetry.space_group_name_H-M   'P 1'
#
loop_
_entity.id
_entity.type
_entity.pdbx_description
1 polymer ?
#
loop_
_entity_poly.entity_id
_entity_poly.type
_entity_poly.pdbx_seq_one_letter_code
_entity_poly.pdbx_strand_id
1 'polypeptide(L)'
;MIRFDNLPPEVMQAMITPMHQILPPAPIAPSPSRPHASQSGALYLGSLSAVQDVAALRQQGITHLVQVLDVPWLPVSEKDGFDCYKIEIHDEASVDLRPHLEGVCAYIARALGQGRSVLVHCQQA
;
A
#
# COMPACT_ATOMS: atom_id res chain seq x y z
N MET A 1 13.02 2.47 -27.39
CA MET A 1 12.44 1.16 -26.99
C MET A 1 13.42 0.53 -26.02
N ILE A 2 13.07 0.45 -24.74
CA ILE A 2 13.90 -0.22 -23.73
C ILE A 2 13.91 -1.72 -24.05
N ARG A 3 15.08 -2.35 -24.12
CA ARG A 3 15.21 -3.80 -24.36
C ARG A 3 15.10 -4.51 -23.01
N PHE A 4 14.09 -5.36 -22.85
CA PHE A 4 13.76 -6.03 -21.59
C PHE A 4 14.40 -7.41 -21.43
N ASP A 5 15.08 -7.90 -22.47
CA ASP A 5 15.54 -9.29 -22.58
C ASP A 5 16.66 -9.66 -21.60
N ASN A 6 17.22 -8.68 -20.89
CA ASN A 6 18.39 -8.84 -20.02
C ASN A 6 18.11 -8.48 -18.55
N LEU A 7 16.84 -8.27 -18.18
CA LEU A 7 16.47 -7.90 -16.81
C LEU A 7 16.06 -9.15 -16.02
N PRO A 8 16.44 -9.25 -14.72
CA PRO A 8 15.98 -10.33 -13.87
C PRO A 8 14.45 -10.43 -13.86
N PRO A 9 13.87 -11.64 -13.74
CA PRO A 9 12.44 -11.83 -13.73
C PRO A 9 11.74 -11.01 -12.64
N GLU A 10 12.37 -10.79 -11.48
CA GLU A 10 11.83 -9.87 -10.46
C GLU A 10 11.73 -8.41 -10.94
N VAL A 11 12.69 -7.95 -11.75
CA VAL A 11 12.70 -6.58 -12.30
C VAL A 11 11.68 -6.47 -13.43
N MET A 12 11.59 -7.49 -14.28
CA MET A 12 10.51 -7.58 -15.27
C MET A 12 9.16 -7.52 -14.57
N GLN A 13 8.92 -8.39 -13.57
CA GLN A 13 7.70 -8.41 -12.80
C GLN A 13 7.39 -7.04 -12.19
N ALA A 14 8.37 -6.36 -11.58
CA ALA A 14 8.20 -5.03 -11.01
C ALA A 14 7.81 -3.95 -12.03
N MET A 15 8.19 -4.11 -13.31
CA MET A 15 7.80 -3.19 -14.40
C MET A 15 6.40 -3.47 -14.96
N ILE A 16 5.86 -4.68 -14.75
CA ILE A 16 4.52 -5.09 -15.23
C ILE A 16 3.49 -5.18 -14.12
N THR A 17 3.91 -5.19 -12.85
CA THR A 17 2.99 -5.16 -11.71
C THR A 17 2.72 -3.72 -11.29
N PRO A 18 1.46 -3.27 -11.29
CA PRO A 18 1.12 -1.93 -10.82
C PRO A 18 1.36 -1.75 -9.31
N MET A 19 1.69 -2.83 -8.58
CA MET A 19 1.87 -2.88 -7.14
C MET A 19 3.10 -3.73 -6.76
N HIS A 20 3.99 -3.18 -5.93
CA HIS A 20 5.22 -3.80 -5.46
C HIS A 20 5.17 -4.04 -3.95
N GLN A 21 5.62 -5.22 -3.49
CA GLN A 21 5.66 -5.56 -2.08
C GLN A 21 6.93 -5.01 -1.43
N ILE A 22 6.77 -4.09 -0.48
CA ILE A 22 7.86 -3.44 0.25
C ILE A 22 8.22 -4.24 1.50
N LEU A 23 7.22 -4.69 2.26
CA LEU A 23 7.42 -5.51 3.46
C LEU A 23 6.57 -6.78 3.37
N PRO A 24 7.17 -7.99 3.50
CA PRO A 24 6.41 -9.22 3.63
C PRO A 24 5.73 -9.33 5.02
N PRO A 25 4.71 -10.19 5.15
CA PRO A 25 4.22 -10.60 6.46
C PRO A 25 5.36 -11.20 7.30
N ALA A 26 5.52 -10.71 8.52
CA ALA A 26 6.57 -11.15 9.44
C ALA A 26 5.95 -11.76 10.71
N PRO A 27 6.58 -12.79 11.31
CA PRO A 27 6.14 -13.30 12.61
C PRO A 27 6.20 -12.22 13.69
N ILE A 28 5.13 -12.09 14.47
CA ILE A 28 5.06 -11.22 15.65
C ILE A 28 5.13 -12.11 16.89
N ALA A 29 6.10 -11.81 17.75
CA ALA A 29 6.29 -12.53 19.01
C ALA A 29 5.05 -12.42 19.92
N PRO A 30 4.76 -13.45 20.73
CA PRO A 30 3.66 -13.39 21.69
C PRO A 30 3.88 -12.24 22.70
N SER A 31 2.78 -11.59 23.09
CA SER A 31 2.77 -10.51 24.07
C SER A 31 1.56 -10.68 25.00
N PRO A 32 1.48 -9.96 26.15
CA PRO A 32 0.35 -10.09 27.08
C PRO A 32 -1.01 -9.81 26.41
N SER A 33 -1.01 -8.89 25.44
CA SER A 33 -2.16 -8.54 24.61
C SER A 33 -2.39 -9.47 23.42
N ARG A 34 -1.44 -10.36 23.10
CA ARG A 34 -1.52 -11.31 22.00
C ARG A 34 -0.83 -12.64 22.37
N PRO A 35 -1.54 -13.55 23.05
CA PRO A 35 -0.94 -14.74 23.69
C PRO A 35 -0.51 -15.82 22.68
N HIS A 36 -0.99 -15.77 21.44
CA HIS A 36 -0.64 -16.72 20.38
C HIS A 36 0.30 -16.09 19.36
N ALA A 37 1.13 -16.92 18.72
CA ALA A 37 1.92 -16.50 17.58
C ALA A 37 1.00 -15.91 16.50
N SER A 38 1.36 -14.73 16.00
CA SER A 38 0.62 -14.03 14.94
C SER A 38 1.60 -13.55 13.88
N GLN A 39 1.08 -13.10 12.75
CA GLN A 39 1.88 -12.48 11.69
C GLN A 39 1.42 -11.04 11.48
N SER A 40 2.35 -10.18 11.05
CA SER A 40 2.03 -8.84 10.57
C SER A 40 1.34 -8.93 9.21
N GLY A 41 0.66 -7.85 8.82
CA GLY A 41 0.30 -7.65 7.43
C GLY A 41 1.53 -7.41 6.55
N ALA A 42 1.30 -7.32 5.24
CA ALA A 42 2.28 -6.89 4.25
C ALA A 42 2.08 -5.41 3.88
N LEU A 43 3.16 -4.75 3.47
CA LEU A 43 3.14 -3.38 2.95
C LEU A 43 3.44 -3.39 1.45
N TYR A 44 2.60 -2.71 0.69
CA TYR A 44 2.74 -2.56 -0.75
C TYR A 44 2.80 -1.08 -1.13
N LEU A 45 3.48 -0.79 -2.24
CA LEU A 45 3.52 0.50 -2.92
C LEU A 45 3.00 0.30 -4.34
N GLY A 46 2.10 1.16 -4.82
CA GLY A 46 1.58 1.04 -6.18
C GLY A 46 1.12 2.35 -6.81
N SER A 47 0.63 2.25 -8.04
CA SER A 47 0.04 3.37 -8.78
C SER A 47 -1.49 3.40 -8.69
N LEU A 48 -2.12 4.40 -9.31
CA LEU A 48 -3.58 4.45 -9.41
C LEU A 48 -4.16 3.24 -10.15
N SER A 49 -3.42 2.63 -11.08
CA SER A 49 -3.86 1.42 -11.76
C SER A 49 -3.92 0.20 -10.83
N ALA A 50 -3.11 0.17 -9.77
CA ALA A 50 -3.10 -0.93 -8.80
C ALA A 50 -4.43 -1.07 -8.07
N VAL A 51 -5.07 0.05 -7.75
CA VAL A 51 -6.33 0.05 -7.02
C VAL A 51 -7.52 -0.31 -7.91
N GLN A 52 -7.38 -0.33 -9.23
CA GLN A 52 -8.47 -0.71 -10.14
C GLN A 52 -8.74 -2.23 -10.13
N ASP A 53 -7.75 -3.05 -9.80
CA ASP A 53 -7.89 -4.50 -9.71
C ASP A 53 -8.23 -4.95 -8.28
N VAL A 54 -9.51 -4.81 -7.92
CA VAL A 54 -10.02 -5.22 -6.60
C VAL A 54 -9.75 -6.70 -6.33
N ALA A 55 -9.78 -7.57 -7.35
CA ALA A 55 -9.51 -8.99 -7.17
C ALA A 55 -8.05 -9.21 -6.75
N ALA A 56 -7.09 -8.54 -7.38
CA ALA A 56 -5.69 -8.59 -6.99
C ALA A 56 -5.47 -8.05 -5.56
N LEU A 57 -6.12 -6.94 -5.19
CA LEU A 57 -6.06 -6.41 -3.81
C LEU A 57 -6.51 -7.46 -2.79
N ARG A 58 -7.64 -8.12 -3.06
CA ARG A 58 -8.19 -9.17 -2.17
C ARG A 58 -7.30 -10.40 -2.11
N GLN A 59 -6.71 -10.83 -3.24
CA GLN A 59 -5.77 -11.96 -3.28
C GLN A 59 -4.53 -11.71 -2.41
N GLN A 60 -4.08 -10.46 -2.31
CA GLN A 60 -2.94 -10.06 -1.46
C GLN A 60 -3.34 -9.74 0.00
N GLY A 61 -4.61 -9.95 0.37
CA GLY A 61 -5.13 -9.63 1.70
C GLY A 61 -5.12 -8.14 2.04
N ILE A 62 -5.05 -7.28 1.03
CA ILE A 62 -5.07 -5.82 1.21
C ILE A 62 -6.47 -5.40 1.63
N THR A 63 -6.53 -4.69 2.74
CA THR A 63 -7.77 -4.15 3.31
C THR A 63 -7.66 -2.67 3.63
N HIS A 64 -6.44 -2.14 3.69
CA HIS A 64 -6.15 -0.75 4.03
C HIS A 64 -5.47 -0.07 2.84
N LEU A 65 -5.98 1.09 2.44
CA LEU A 65 -5.47 1.91 1.36
C LEU A 65 -4.99 3.25 1.90
N VAL A 66 -3.77 3.64 1.58
CA VAL A 66 -3.26 5.00 1.78
C VAL A 66 -3.24 5.68 0.42
N GLN A 67 -4.00 6.75 0.29
CA GLN A 67 -4.27 7.46 -0.96
C GLN A 67 -3.58 8.82 -0.92
N VAL A 68 -2.47 8.98 -1.63
CA VAL A 68 -1.69 10.23 -1.70
C VAL A 68 -1.95 10.91 -3.03
N LEU A 69 -3.01 11.72 -3.07
CA LEU A 69 -3.57 12.29 -4.29
C LEU A 69 -4.64 13.33 -3.97
N ASP A 70 -4.63 14.42 -4.73
CA ASP A 70 -5.70 15.43 -4.73
C ASP A 70 -6.63 15.24 -5.93
N VAL A 71 -7.56 14.28 -5.83
CA VAL A 71 -8.64 14.10 -6.81
C VAL A 71 -10.01 13.95 -6.14
N PRO A 72 -11.08 14.41 -6.82
CA PRO A 72 -12.45 14.39 -6.27
C PRO A 72 -13.09 13.01 -6.30
N TRP A 73 -12.56 12.08 -7.11
CA TRP A 73 -13.05 10.71 -7.21
C TRP A 73 -11.90 9.70 -7.06
N LEU A 74 -12.24 8.51 -6.60
CA LEU A 74 -11.32 7.39 -6.50
C LEU A 74 -12.03 6.13 -7.02
N PRO A 75 -11.32 5.23 -7.72
CA PRO A 75 -11.91 4.00 -8.26
C PRO A 75 -12.34 3.02 -7.17
N VAL A 76 -11.73 3.09 -5.99
CA VAL A 76 -12.07 2.26 -4.83
C VAL A 76 -12.23 3.16 -3.61
N SER A 77 -13.24 2.85 -2.80
CA SER A 77 -13.62 3.62 -1.63
C SER A 77 -13.98 2.72 -0.44
N GLU A 78 -14.33 3.33 0.68
CA GLU A 78 -14.86 2.62 1.85
C GLU A 78 -16.11 1.79 1.53
N LYS A 79 -16.89 2.18 0.51
CA LYS A 79 -18.09 1.45 0.06
C LYS A 79 -17.75 0.07 -0.49
N ASP A 80 -16.52 -0.12 -0.96
CA ASP A 80 -16.00 -1.38 -1.50
C ASP A 80 -15.38 -2.27 -0.42
N GLY A 81 -15.49 -1.86 0.86
CA GLY A 81 -15.02 -2.61 2.02
C GLY A 81 -13.52 -2.49 2.28
N PHE A 82 -12.93 -1.33 1.99
CA PHE A 82 -11.54 -0.98 2.30
C PHE A 82 -11.49 0.15 3.33
N ASP A 83 -10.53 0.12 4.25
CA ASP A 83 -10.23 1.23 5.15
C ASP A 83 -9.30 2.21 4.43
N CYS A 84 -9.70 3.47 4.29
CA CYS A 84 -9.00 4.44 3.45
C CYS A 84 -8.43 5.60 4.29
N TYR A 85 -7.13 5.86 4.12
CA TYR A 85 -6.44 7.01 4.69
C TYR A 85 -6.00 7.95 3.57
N LYS A 86 -6.66 9.11 3.43
CA LYS A 86 -6.42 10.06 2.34
C LYS A 86 -5.46 11.17 2.77
N ILE A 87 -4.51 11.50 1.90
CA ILE A 87 -3.61 12.63 1.98
C ILE A 87 -3.79 13.43 0.69
N GLU A 88 -4.47 14.57 0.79
CA GLU A 88 -4.84 15.42 -0.35
C GLU A 88 -3.71 16.40 -0.64
N ILE A 89 -2.77 15.97 -1.47
CA ILE A 89 -1.61 16.76 -1.86
C ILE A 89 -1.26 16.58 -3.34
N HIS A 90 -0.56 17.57 -3.89
CA HIS A 90 0.00 17.54 -5.23
C HIS A 90 1.42 16.98 -5.23
N ASP A 91 1.82 16.36 -6.34
CA ASP A 91 3.19 15.91 -6.56
C ASP A 91 4.07 17.09 -7.01
N GLU A 92 4.34 17.99 -6.07
CA GLU A 92 5.14 19.20 -6.30
C GLU A 92 6.23 19.34 -5.24
N ALA A 93 7.42 19.78 -5.64
CA ALA A 93 8.55 19.97 -4.72
C ALA A 93 8.31 21.05 -3.64
N SER A 94 7.32 21.91 -3.85
CA SER A 94 6.86 22.96 -2.92
C SER A 94 6.00 22.42 -1.78
N VAL A 95 5.42 21.22 -1.93
CA VAL A 95 4.47 20.64 -0.99
C VAL A 95 5.20 20.01 0.20
N ASP A 96 4.78 20.36 1.41
CA ASP A 96 5.36 19.81 2.64
C ASP A 96 4.67 18.50 3.03
N LEU A 97 5.39 17.38 2.92
CA LEU A 97 4.92 16.06 3.33
C LEU A 97 4.97 15.85 4.85
N ARG A 98 5.85 16.58 5.56
CA ARG A 98 6.19 16.31 6.98
C ARG A 98 4.96 16.28 7.90
N PRO A 99 3.97 17.18 7.77
CA PRO A 99 2.77 17.15 8.61
C PRO A 99 1.96 15.86 8.51
N HIS A 100 2.09 15.12 7.41
CA HIS A 100 1.32 13.91 7.14
C HIS A 100 2.05 12.62 7.54
N LEU A 101 3.38 12.66 7.68
CA LEU A 101 4.22 11.48 7.87
C LEU A 101 3.92 10.72 9.17
N GLU A 102 3.72 11.43 10.28
CA GLU A 102 3.47 10.78 11.57
C GLU A 102 2.13 10.03 11.56
N GLY A 103 1.06 10.69 11.08
CA GLY A 103 -0.27 10.10 11.00
C GLY A 103 -0.33 8.89 10.08
N VAL A 104 0.29 8.96 8.90
CA VAL A 104 0.29 7.85 7.95
C VAL A 104 1.14 6.68 8.43
N CYS A 105 2.30 6.94 9.05
CA CYS A 105 3.13 5.89 9.64
C CYS A 105 2.40 5.18 10.79
N ALA A 106 1.69 5.92 11.65
CA ALA A 106 0.88 5.34 12.72
C ALA A 106 -0.27 4.48 12.18
N TYR A 107 -0.94 4.95 11.13
CA TYR A 107 -2.00 4.19 10.44
C TYR A 107 -1.46 2.88 9.86
N ILE A 108 -0.35 2.93 9.12
CA ILE A 108 0.32 1.76 8.54
C ILE A 108 0.73 0.79 9.64
N ALA A 109 1.43 1.27 10.68
CA ALA A 109 1.92 0.43 11.77
C ALA A 109 0.77 -0.28 12.51
N ARG A 110 -0.35 0.41 12.75
CA ARG A 110 -1.54 -0.17 13.37
C ARG A 110 -2.14 -1.29 12.52
N ALA A 111 -2.31 -1.07 11.21
CA ALA A 111 -2.88 -2.05 10.30
C ALA A 111 -1.97 -3.29 10.15
N LEU A 112 -0.68 -3.09 9.90
CA LEU A 112 0.30 -4.18 9.81
C LEU A 112 0.36 -4.95 11.14
N GLY A 113 0.35 -4.23 12.27
CA GLY A 113 0.32 -4.82 13.59
C GLY A 113 -0.91 -5.69 13.83
N GLN A 114 -2.04 -5.47 13.15
CA GLN A 114 -3.24 -6.30 13.23
C GLN A 114 -3.26 -7.49 12.26
N GLY A 115 -2.17 -7.72 11.52
CA GLY A 115 -2.13 -8.76 10.49
C GLY A 115 -2.81 -8.34 9.17
N ARG A 116 -3.10 -7.04 8.99
CA ARG A 116 -3.81 -6.53 7.82
C ARG A 116 -2.83 -5.87 6.85
N SER A 117 -2.94 -6.20 5.57
CA SER A 117 -2.05 -5.64 4.55
C SER A 117 -2.51 -4.25 4.09
N VAL A 118 -1.51 -3.40 3.80
CA VAL A 118 -1.70 -2.00 3.42
C VAL A 118 -1.10 -1.76 2.04
N LEU A 119 -1.84 -1.05 1.17
CA LEU A 119 -1.31 -0.49 -0.07
C LEU A 119 -1.20 1.02 0.05
N VAL A 120 0.00 1.57 -0.14
CA VAL A 120 0.22 3.00 -0.35
C VAL A 120 0.25 3.26 -1.84
N HIS A 121 -0.52 4.23 -2.32
CA HIS A 121 -0.48 4.60 -3.74
C HIS A 121 -0.65 6.10 -3.95
N CYS A 122 -0.19 6.55 -5.11
CA CYS A 122 -0.43 7.88 -5.65
C CYS A 122 -0.96 7.77 -7.08
N GLN A 123 -0.92 8.87 -7.84
CA GLN A 123 -1.34 8.86 -9.25
C GLN A 123 -0.39 8.03 -10.13
N GLN A 124 0.93 8.27 -10.02
CA GLN A 124 2.02 7.82 -10.90
C GLN A 124 1.61 7.71 -12.38
N ALA A 125 1.86 8.79 -13.13
CA ALA A 125 1.76 8.84 -14.59
C ALA A 125 2.96 8.19 -15.29
#